data_AF-A0A8C0FJ55-F1
#
_entry.id   AF-A0A8C0FJ55-F1
#
_cell.length_a   1.000
_cell.length_b   1.000
_cell.length_c   1.000
_cell.angle_alpha   90.00
_cell.angle_beta   90.00
_cell.angle_gamma   90.00
#
_symmetry.space_group_name_H-M   'P 1'
#
loop_
_entity.id
_entity.type
_entity.pdbx_description
1 polymer ?
#
loop_
_entity_poly.entity_id
_entity_poly.type
_entity_poly.pdbx_seq_one_letter_code
_entity_poly.pdbx_strand_id
1 'polypeptide(L)'
;MGRDFSFDDCGRAFTCLPVEEPGAPAEALVCNLDSLLGTMTHRLCVGSPPGVWVCSTDMLLTVPSAPGESQPCRGCLVWASPKSSSGWSLSQGLVCDIIYKGTEAQIQQCAGPDGTVPLVCGVVFFSSDAAEQLLATHVIPPLDACTYMGLDSGAPPIQLSLFFDIVLCMAGGMTEEDFVKGGGDASVRSARSVLWTALHTFPLSMACIPDASYDYMTTSASDHIRSLTLLPGSASHLRFCKTAHSHVDQPCLLEDGSSVTNCLLEGAVRLAAGSVIQHCHLQGPLEIGPGCLLSGLTAGSSPALRGCPLRDIVLQGHHVRLHDLPCRVFTLTGRLDNWQVWTGVLRWCQAPREAGV
;
A
#
# COMPACT_ATOMS: atom_id res chain seq x y z
N MET A 1 14.15 -2.68 3.64
CA MET A 1 12.99 -2.17 4.41
C MET A 1 12.10 -1.35 3.47
N GLY A 2 10.78 -1.51 3.58
CA GLY A 2 9.81 -0.73 2.80
C GLY A 2 9.81 0.75 3.18
N ARG A 3 9.05 1.58 2.45
CA ARG A 3 8.92 3.00 2.77
C ARG A 3 8.16 3.18 4.09
N ASP A 4 8.66 4.03 4.97
CA ASP A 4 8.01 4.37 6.24
C ASP A 4 6.54 4.78 6.06
N PHE A 5 5.72 4.42 7.05
CA PHE A 5 4.30 4.76 7.09
C PHE A 5 3.92 5.13 8.52
N SER A 6 3.66 6.41 8.75
CA SER A 6 3.54 6.96 10.11
C SER A 6 2.15 6.78 10.74
N PHE A 7 1.16 6.33 9.98
CA PHE A 7 -0.23 6.29 10.45
C PHE A 7 -0.64 4.96 11.09
N ASP A 8 0.17 3.92 10.95
CA ASP A 8 -0.06 2.60 11.53
C ASP A 8 1.27 1.98 12.00
N ASP A 9 1.29 1.48 13.24
CA ASP A 9 2.49 0.91 13.86
C ASP A 9 2.96 -0.40 13.19
N CYS A 10 2.05 -1.11 12.52
CA CYS A 10 2.32 -2.34 11.77
C CYS A 10 2.51 -2.08 10.26
N GLY A 11 2.40 -0.84 9.81
CA GLY A 11 2.58 -0.42 8.42
C GLY A 11 1.31 -0.59 7.55
N ARG A 12 1.47 -0.27 6.27
CA ARG A 12 0.33 -0.14 5.33
C ARG A 12 -0.53 -1.40 5.14
N ALA A 13 0.08 -2.57 5.30
CA ALA A 13 -0.64 -3.85 5.16
C ALA A 13 -1.71 -4.03 6.24
N PHE A 14 -1.42 -3.57 7.46
CA PHE A 14 -2.27 -3.79 8.64
C PHE A 14 -3.11 -2.57 9.01
N THR A 15 -3.07 -1.53 8.17
CA THR A 15 -3.96 -0.38 8.30
C THR A 15 -5.41 -0.86 8.34
N CYS A 16 -6.06 -0.63 9.48
CA CYS A 16 -7.46 -1.00 9.69
C CYS A 16 -8.35 -0.12 8.83
N LEU A 17 -9.29 -0.75 8.14
CA LEU A 17 -10.24 -0.10 7.25
C LEU A 17 -11.60 0.03 7.98
N PRO A 18 -12.34 1.13 7.79
CA PRO A 18 -13.68 1.32 8.35
C PRO A 18 -14.71 0.55 7.52
N VAL A 19 -14.55 -0.76 7.46
CA VAL A 19 -15.36 -1.66 6.65
C VAL A 19 -15.84 -2.84 7.48
N GLU A 20 -16.98 -3.38 7.09
CA GLU A 20 -17.50 -4.64 7.60
C GLU A 20 -17.72 -5.60 6.45
N GLU A 21 -17.55 -6.89 6.71
CA GLU A 21 -17.86 -7.97 5.78
C GLU A 21 -19.16 -8.65 6.22
N PRO A 22 -20.33 -8.33 5.60
CA PRO A 22 -21.61 -8.83 6.06
C PRO A 22 -21.78 -10.36 5.99
N GLY A 23 -20.94 -11.02 5.18
CA GLY A 23 -20.94 -12.47 4.98
C GLY A 23 -19.94 -13.23 5.84
N ALA A 24 -19.12 -12.55 6.65
CA ALA A 24 -18.09 -13.19 7.43
C ALA A 24 -18.69 -14.06 8.56
N PRO A 25 -18.11 -15.24 8.86
CA PRO A 25 -18.62 -16.13 9.89
C PRO A 25 -18.41 -15.59 11.31
N ALA A 26 -17.51 -14.62 11.48
CA ALA A 26 -17.22 -13.96 12.73
C ALA A 26 -16.91 -12.47 12.46
N GLU A 27 -17.24 -11.63 13.44
CA GLU A 27 -16.87 -10.22 13.41
C GLU A 27 -15.36 -10.07 13.67
N ALA A 28 -14.66 -9.43 12.74
CA ALA A 28 -13.22 -9.19 12.85
C ALA A 28 -12.86 -7.87 12.17
N LEU A 29 -11.83 -7.20 12.68
CA LEU A 29 -11.25 -6.04 12.02
C LEU A 29 -10.72 -6.45 10.65
N VAL A 30 -11.01 -5.61 9.66
CA VAL A 30 -10.51 -5.79 8.30
C VAL A 30 -9.39 -4.79 8.05
N CYS A 31 -8.23 -5.27 7.62
CA CYS A 31 -7.12 -4.42 7.21
C CYS A 31 -6.93 -4.40 5.68
N ASN A 32 -6.00 -3.58 5.22
CA ASN A 32 -5.67 -3.50 3.79
C ASN A 32 -5.27 -4.87 3.21
N LEU A 33 -4.51 -5.67 3.96
CA LEU A 33 -4.12 -7.02 3.53
C LEU A 33 -5.34 -7.91 3.30
N ASP A 34 -6.33 -7.88 4.20
CA ASP A 34 -7.56 -8.67 4.05
C ASP A 34 -8.36 -8.23 2.82
N SER A 35 -8.51 -6.92 2.62
CA SER A 35 -9.15 -6.34 1.44
C SER A 35 -8.46 -6.75 0.13
N LEU A 36 -7.13 -6.72 0.13
CA LEU A 36 -6.32 -7.13 -1.02
C LEU A 36 -6.48 -8.63 -1.27
N LEU A 37 -6.36 -9.48 -0.24
CA LEU A 37 -6.54 -10.93 -0.34
C LEU A 37 -7.95 -11.29 -0.84
N GLY A 38 -9.00 -10.65 -0.34
CA GLY A 38 -10.37 -10.83 -0.81
C GLY A 38 -10.53 -10.44 -2.29
N THR A 39 -9.94 -9.31 -2.68
CA THR A 39 -9.91 -8.86 -4.08
C THR A 39 -9.18 -9.85 -4.99
N MET A 40 -8.00 -10.32 -4.58
CA MET A 40 -7.24 -11.30 -5.34
C MET A 40 -8.04 -12.60 -5.48
N THR A 41 -8.50 -13.16 -4.36
CA THR A 41 -9.17 -14.47 -4.31
C THR A 41 -10.48 -14.50 -5.09
N HIS A 42 -11.30 -13.46 -4.96
CA HIS A 42 -12.67 -13.48 -5.47
C HIS A 42 -12.87 -12.71 -6.77
N ARG A 43 -11.90 -11.88 -7.20
CA ARG A 43 -12.02 -11.07 -8.42
C ARG A 43 -10.93 -11.37 -9.44
N LEU A 44 -9.65 -11.30 -9.06
CA LEU A 44 -8.54 -11.33 -10.02
C LEU A 44 -7.99 -12.72 -10.31
N CYS A 45 -7.91 -13.59 -9.31
CA CYS A 45 -7.34 -14.94 -9.44
C CYS A 45 -8.35 -15.98 -9.94
N VAL A 46 -9.61 -15.61 -10.13
CA VAL A 46 -10.65 -16.56 -10.52
C VAL A 46 -10.34 -17.13 -11.91
N GLY A 47 -10.08 -18.43 -11.98
CA GLY A 47 -9.70 -19.11 -13.22
C GLY A 47 -8.25 -18.89 -13.67
N SER A 48 -7.41 -18.29 -12.83
CA SER A 48 -5.99 -18.07 -13.12
C SER A 48 -5.23 -19.41 -13.26
N PRO A 49 -4.27 -19.52 -14.21
CA PRO A 49 -3.41 -20.69 -14.32
C PRO A 49 -2.40 -20.77 -13.15
N PRO A 50 -1.72 -21.92 -12.96
CA PRO A 50 -0.66 -22.04 -11.96
C PRO A 50 0.45 -21.00 -12.14
N GLY A 51 0.81 -20.31 -11.05
CA GLY A 51 1.83 -19.28 -11.03
C GLY A 51 1.89 -18.55 -9.69
N VAL A 52 2.61 -17.43 -9.66
CA VAL A 52 2.85 -16.63 -8.46
C VAL A 52 2.28 -15.23 -8.64
N TRP A 53 1.51 -14.79 -7.64
CA TRP A 53 0.98 -13.44 -7.56
C TRP A 53 1.81 -12.61 -6.58
N VAL A 54 2.25 -11.44 -7.03
CA VAL A 54 2.95 -10.45 -6.21
C VAL A 54 2.08 -9.21 -6.12
N CYS A 55 1.62 -8.89 -4.92
CA CYS A 55 0.69 -7.79 -4.66
C CYS A 55 1.29 -6.82 -3.66
N SER A 56 1.31 -5.54 -4.01
CA SER A 56 1.77 -4.49 -3.11
C SER A 56 0.70 -4.12 -2.08
N THR A 57 1.12 -3.91 -0.83
CA THR A 57 0.26 -3.36 0.23
C THR A 57 0.41 -1.84 0.35
N ASP A 58 1.13 -1.19 -0.57
CA ASP A 58 1.33 0.26 -0.59
C ASP A 58 0.13 1.02 -1.19
N MET A 59 -0.96 0.33 -1.49
CA MET A 59 -2.17 0.90 -2.07
C MET A 59 -3.44 0.28 -1.47
N LEU A 60 -4.54 0.99 -1.64
CA LEU A 60 -5.88 0.43 -1.59
C LEU A 60 -6.33 0.13 -3.02
N LEU A 61 -6.66 -1.14 -3.28
CA LEU A 61 -7.12 -1.62 -4.59
C LEU A 61 -8.61 -1.93 -4.52
N THR A 62 -9.41 -1.33 -5.40
CA THR A 62 -10.82 -1.71 -5.60
C THR A 62 -11.00 -2.20 -7.03
N VAL A 63 -11.53 -3.40 -7.18
CA VAL A 63 -11.78 -4.05 -8.47
C VAL A 63 -13.28 -4.32 -8.59
N PRO A 64 -13.94 -3.96 -9.72
CA PRO A 64 -15.37 -4.21 -9.90
C PRO A 64 -15.69 -5.71 -9.91
N SER A 65 -16.99 -6.02 -9.76
CA SER A 65 -17.42 -7.39 -9.55
C SER A 65 -17.15 -8.36 -10.71
N ALA A 66 -17.05 -7.83 -11.93
CA ALA A 66 -16.76 -8.59 -13.14
C ALA A 66 -15.59 -7.89 -13.87
N PRO A 67 -14.33 -8.12 -13.45
CA PRO A 67 -13.17 -7.44 -14.03
C PRO A 67 -12.80 -7.92 -15.44
N GLY A 68 -13.55 -8.85 -16.03
CA GLY A 68 -13.23 -9.55 -17.27
C GLY A 68 -12.47 -10.85 -17.02
N GLU A 69 -12.47 -11.75 -18.00
CA GLU A 69 -11.71 -13.01 -17.91
C GLU A 69 -10.20 -12.72 -17.92
N SER A 70 -9.46 -13.29 -16.97
CA SER A 70 -8.00 -13.25 -17.00
C SER A 70 -7.51 -14.02 -18.22
N GLN A 71 -6.88 -13.33 -19.17
CA GLN A 71 -6.32 -14.00 -20.34
C GLN A 71 -5.16 -14.92 -19.93
N PRO A 72 -5.00 -16.09 -20.56
CA PRO A 72 -3.85 -16.96 -20.32
C PRO A 72 -2.56 -16.19 -20.63
N CYS A 73 -1.74 -15.95 -19.61
CA CYS A 73 -0.45 -15.29 -19.78
C CYS A 73 0.69 -16.31 -19.84
N ARG A 74 1.59 -16.15 -20.81
CA ARG A 74 2.82 -16.94 -20.94
C ARG A 74 4.03 -16.14 -20.48
N GLY A 75 4.16 -15.82 -19.20
CA GLY A 75 5.28 -15.02 -18.70
C GLY A 75 4.87 -14.16 -17.53
N CYS A 76 4.83 -12.84 -17.73
CA CYS A 76 4.40 -11.89 -16.70
C CYS A 76 3.17 -11.10 -17.16
N LEU A 77 2.17 -10.97 -16.28
CA LEU A 77 0.99 -10.14 -16.47
C LEU A 77 0.96 -9.05 -15.41
N VAL A 78 0.81 -7.80 -15.83
CA VAL A 78 0.58 -6.66 -14.94
C VAL A 78 -0.86 -6.16 -15.10
N TRP A 79 -1.44 -5.68 -14.01
CA TRP A 79 -2.76 -5.05 -14.06
C TRP A 79 -2.66 -3.55 -14.04
N ALA A 80 -3.53 -2.88 -14.79
CA ALA A 80 -3.61 -1.43 -14.84
C ALA A 80 -5.05 -0.93 -14.63
N SER A 81 -5.15 0.24 -13.99
CA SER A 81 -6.36 1.05 -13.92
C SER A 81 -6.21 2.24 -14.88
N PRO A 82 -7.26 2.62 -15.62
CA PRO A 82 -7.23 3.81 -16.46
C PRO A 82 -7.12 5.08 -15.59
N LYS A 83 -5.99 5.80 -15.70
CA LYS A 83 -5.78 7.11 -15.04
C LYS A 83 -5.09 8.11 -15.99
N SER A 84 -4.93 9.36 -15.54
CA SER A 84 -4.39 10.46 -16.36
C SER A 84 -2.93 10.84 -16.05
N SER A 85 -2.24 10.20 -15.08
CA SER A 85 -1.01 10.77 -14.47
C SER A 85 0.28 9.94 -14.56
N SER A 86 0.27 8.70 -15.08
CA SER A 86 1.48 7.93 -15.45
C SER A 86 1.11 6.70 -16.29
N GLY A 87 2.01 6.26 -17.19
CA GLY A 87 1.65 5.35 -18.29
C GLY A 87 2.67 4.31 -18.67
N TRP A 88 2.16 3.22 -19.24
CA TRP A 88 2.94 2.10 -19.78
C TRP A 88 2.72 2.04 -21.28
N SER A 89 3.80 1.89 -22.05
CA SER A 89 3.72 1.85 -23.52
C SER A 89 3.37 0.43 -23.98
N LEU A 90 2.43 0.32 -24.91
CA LEU A 90 1.94 -0.96 -25.42
C LEU A 90 2.15 -1.10 -26.93
N SER A 91 2.49 -2.32 -27.36
CA SER A 91 2.38 -2.75 -28.75
C SER A 91 1.74 -4.14 -28.80
N GLN A 92 0.60 -4.26 -29.48
CA GLN A 92 -0.13 -5.53 -29.66
C GLN A 92 -0.48 -6.26 -28.33
N GLY A 93 -0.74 -5.52 -27.25
CA GLY A 93 -1.07 -6.08 -25.93
C GLY A 93 0.14 -6.48 -25.08
N LEU A 94 1.36 -6.33 -25.61
CA LEU A 94 2.61 -6.48 -24.89
C LEU A 94 3.10 -5.12 -24.40
N VAL A 95 3.72 -5.12 -23.22
CA VAL A 95 4.38 -3.93 -22.67
C VAL A 95 5.73 -3.75 -23.38
N CYS A 96 5.92 -2.57 -23.97
CA CYS A 96 7.17 -2.19 -24.61
C CYS A 96 8.12 -1.47 -23.66
N ASP A 97 7.58 -0.63 -22.76
CA ASP A 97 8.35 0.19 -21.83
C ASP A 97 7.48 0.66 -20.64
N ILE A 98 8.15 1.04 -19.54
CA ILE A 98 7.54 1.56 -18.31
C ILE A 98 7.95 3.02 -18.12
N ILE A 99 7.00 3.95 -18.26
CA ILE A 99 7.27 5.39 -18.14
C ILE A 99 6.96 5.87 -16.71
N TYR A 100 8.00 6.04 -15.90
CA TYR A 100 7.89 6.59 -14.55
C TYR A 100 8.15 8.09 -14.51
N LYS A 101 7.18 8.87 -13.99
CA LYS A 101 7.25 10.34 -13.91
C LYS A 101 7.64 10.99 -15.26
N GLY A 102 7.11 10.44 -16.35
CA GLY A 102 7.33 10.99 -17.68
C GLY A 102 6.78 12.41 -17.82
N THR A 103 7.28 13.12 -18.81
CA THR A 103 6.66 14.38 -19.27
C THR A 103 5.25 14.11 -19.77
N GLU A 104 4.39 15.14 -19.78
CA GLU A 104 3.03 15.03 -20.30
C GLU A 104 3.01 14.45 -21.72
N ALA A 105 3.94 14.84 -22.59
CA ALA A 105 4.08 14.30 -23.94
C ALA A 105 4.38 12.78 -23.95
N GLN A 106 5.24 12.29 -23.06
CA GLN A 106 5.54 10.85 -22.94
C GLN A 106 4.35 10.07 -22.40
N ILE A 107 3.63 10.64 -21.42
CA ILE A 107 2.43 10.03 -20.85
C ILE A 107 1.32 9.93 -21.91
N GLN A 108 1.14 10.97 -22.73
CA GLN A 108 0.15 10.97 -23.82
C GLN A 108 0.46 9.96 -24.93
N GLN A 109 1.73 9.61 -25.15
CA GLN A 109 2.09 8.54 -26.09
C GLN A 109 1.62 7.15 -25.62
N CYS A 110 1.31 7.00 -24.33
CA CYS A 110 0.76 5.77 -23.76
C CYS A 110 -0.78 5.76 -23.73
N ALA A 111 -1.44 6.82 -24.21
CA ALA A 111 -2.88 6.91 -24.17
C ALA A 111 -3.52 5.85 -25.09
N GLY A 112 -4.51 5.14 -24.55
CA GLY A 112 -5.37 4.24 -25.31
C GLY A 112 -6.30 5.00 -26.26
N PRO A 113 -7.11 4.28 -27.06
CA PRO A 113 -8.06 4.88 -28.00
C PRO A 113 -9.09 5.81 -27.34
N ASP A 114 -9.35 5.62 -26.05
CA ASP A 114 -10.26 6.40 -25.22
C ASP A 114 -9.58 7.61 -24.54
N GLY A 115 -8.28 7.82 -24.78
CA GLY A 115 -7.48 8.88 -24.17
C GLY A 115 -7.04 8.58 -22.74
N THR A 116 -7.34 7.40 -22.20
CA THR A 116 -6.90 7.00 -20.85
C THR A 116 -5.51 6.39 -20.90
N VAL A 117 -4.75 6.54 -19.83
CA VAL A 117 -3.40 6.02 -19.74
C VAL A 117 -3.38 4.87 -18.72
N PRO A 118 -2.79 3.72 -19.06
CA PRO A 118 -2.77 2.57 -18.15
C PRO A 118 -1.79 2.82 -17.00
N LEU A 119 -2.33 2.93 -15.79
CA LEU A 119 -1.55 3.00 -14.56
C LEU A 119 -1.49 1.64 -13.90
N VAL A 120 -0.29 1.05 -13.81
CA VAL A 120 -0.12 -0.27 -13.18
C VAL A 120 -0.44 -0.22 -11.68
N CYS A 121 -1.28 -1.16 -11.25
CA CYS A 121 -1.89 -1.18 -9.92
C CYS A 121 -1.14 -2.02 -8.89
N GLY A 122 0.19 -2.13 -8.96
CA GLY A 122 0.99 -2.82 -7.93
C GLY A 122 0.75 -4.33 -7.81
N VAL A 123 0.06 -4.93 -8.78
CA VAL A 123 -0.24 -6.37 -8.86
C VAL A 123 0.43 -6.95 -10.10
N VAL A 124 1.16 -8.05 -9.90
CA VAL A 124 1.92 -8.75 -10.93
C VAL A 124 1.68 -10.25 -10.79
N PHE A 125 1.48 -10.93 -11.90
CA PHE A 125 1.41 -12.39 -11.98
C PHE A 125 2.59 -12.90 -12.79
N PHE A 126 3.29 -13.90 -12.26
CA PHE A 126 4.30 -14.67 -12.97
C PHE A 126 3.74 -16.07 -13.26
N SER A 127 3.85 -16.53 -14.49
CA SER A 127 3.61 -17.93 -14.83
C SER A 127 4.58 -18.84 -14.05
N SER A 128 4.22 -20.12 -13.92
CA SER A 128 5.09 -21.10 -13.22
C SER A 128 6.52 -21.07 -13.74
N ASP A 129 6.72 -21.11 -15.07
CA ASP A 129 8.05 -21.07 -15.69
C ASP A 129 8.83 -19.78 -15.36
N ALA A 130 8.17 -18.61 -15.43
CA ALA A 130 8.83 -17.34 -15.13
C ALA A 130 9.17 -17.22 -13.64
N ALA A 131 8.29 -17.70 -12.76
CA ALA A 131 8.51 -17.74 -11.32
C ALA A 131 9.66 -18.69 -10.95
N GLU A 132 9.74 -19.86 -11.58
CA GLU A 132 10.84 -20.81 -11.39
C GLU A 132 12.18 -20.22 -11.83
N GLN A 133 12.23 -19.57 -13.01
CA GLN A 133 13.45 -18.91 -13.48
C GLN A 133 13.87 -17.76 -12.56
N LEU A 134 12.92 -16.93 -12.10
CA LEU A 134 13.22 -15.88 -11.13
C LEU A 134 13.74 -16.50 -9.82
N LEU A 135 13.10 -17.54 -9.30
CA LEU A 135 13.52 -18.21 -8.08
C LEU A 135 14.92 -18.82 -8.24
N ALA A 136 15.26 -19.40 -9.39
CA ALA A 136 16.57 -19.98 -9.64
C ALA A 136 17.72 -18.96 -9.48
N THR A 137 17.45 -17.66 -9.60
CA THR A 137 18.46 -16.61 -9.41
C THR A 137 18.90 -16.40 -7.96
N HIS A 138 18.17 -16.95 -6.97
CA HIS A 138 18.43 -16.75 -5.54
C HIS A 138 19.79 -17.30 -5.04
N VAL A 139 20.46 -18.14 -5.83
CA VAL A 139 21.81 -18.68 -5.55
C VAL A 139 22.89 -18.06 -6.43
N ILE A 140 22.55 -17.06 -7.25
CA ILE A 140 23.45 -16.50 -8.25
C ILE A 140 23.93 -15.12 -7.78
N PRO A 141 25.25 -14.91 -7.61
CA PRO A 141 25.76 -13.59 -7.28
C PRO A 141 25.40 -12.52 -8.32
N PRO A 142 25.01 -11.30 -7.89
CA PRO A 142 24.97 -10.84 -6.50
C PRO A 142 23.56 -10.94 -5.86
N LEU A 143 22.62 -11.67 -6.47
CA LEU A 143 21.24 -11.82 -5.99
C LEU A 143 21.13 -12.74 -4.77
N ASP A 144 22.09 -13.65 -4.60
CA ASP A 144 22.27 -14.46 -3.38
C ASP A 144 22.42 -13.60 -2.11
N ALA A 145 22.99 -12.39 -2.24
CA ALA A 145 23.07 -11.39 -1.17
C ALA A 145 21.68 -10.95 -0.65
N CYS A 146 20.62 -11.09 -1.45
CA CYS A 146 19.24 -10.75 -1.08
C CYS A 146 18.48 -11.91 -0.41
N THR A 147 19.16 -13.01 -0.11
CA THR A 147 18.59 -14.19 0.55
C THR A 147 19.13 -14.36 1.96
N TYR A 148 18.63 -15.37 2.68
CA TYR A 148 19.19 -15.74 3.98
C TYR A 148 20.69 -16.07 3.89
N MET A 149 21.17 -16.63 2.78
CA MET A 149 22.60 -16.95 2.58
C MET A 149 23.46 -15.68 2.58
N GLY A 150 22.96 -14.62 1.94
CA GLY A 150 23.57 -13.30 1.95
C GLY A 150 23.59 -12.67 3.33
N LEU A 151 22.44 -12.71 4.01
CA LEU A 151 22.27 -12.20 5.37
C LEU A 151 23.25 -12.87 6.36
N ASP A 152 23.33 -14.21 6.33
CA ASP A 152 24.20 -15.00 7.21
C ASP A 152 25.68 -14.76 6.94
N SER A 153 26.02 -14.44 5.69
CA SER A 153 27.39 -14.11 5.26
C SER A 153 27.77 -12.65 5.50
N GLY A 154 26.84 -11.81 6.00
CA GLY A 154 27.04 -10.38 6.17
C GLY A 154 27.12 -9.59 4.85
N ALA A 155 26.68 -10.17 3.74
CA ALA A 155 26.63 -9.48 2.46
C ALA A 155 25.53 -8.40 2.50
N PRO A 156 25.81 -7.16 2.04
CA PRO A 156 24.80 -6.12 2.01
C PRO A 156 23.74 -6.47 0.94
N PRO A 157 22.44 -6.46 1.28
CA PRO A 157 21.39 -6.76 0.32
C PRO A 157 21.28 -5.66 -0.74
N ILE A 158 20.92 -6.05 -1.96
CA ILE A 158 20.70 -5.12 -3.07
C ILE A 158 19.25 -4.68 -3.06
N GLN A 159 19.02 -3.37 -3.13
CA GLN A 159 17.69 -2.82 -3.27
C GLN A 159 17.24 -2.90 -4.73
N LEU A 160 16.29 -3.80 -5.01
CA LEU A 160 15.71 -3.99 -6.34
C LEU A 160 14.23 -3.60 -6.33
N SER A 161 13.81 -2.92 -7.39
CA SER A 161 12.42 -2.64 -7.71
C SER A 161 11.80 -3.80 -8.50
N LEU A 162 10.65 -4.28 -8.04
CA LEU A 162 9.87 -5.27 -8.80
C LEU A 162 9.60 -4.79 -10.24
N PHE A 163 9.23 -3.52 -10.41
CA PHE A 163 8.89 -3.01 -11.74
C PHE A 163 10.11 -2.67 -12.59
N PHE A 164 11.09 -1.94 -12.04
CA PHE A 164 12.21 -1.42 -12.84
C PHE A 164 13.41 -2.35 -12.93
N ASP A 165 13.59 -3.26 -11.98
CA ASP A 165 14.75 -4.15 -11.93
C ASP A 165 14.40 -5.61 -12.24
N ILE A 166 13.11 -6.00 -12.17
CA ILE A 166 12.69 -7.39 -12.45
C ILE A 166 11.76 -7.43 -13.67
N VAL A 167 10.60 -6.77 -13.61
CA VAL A 167 9.58 -6.86 -14.65
C VAL A 167 10.00 -6.16 -15.95
N LEU A 168 10.70 -5.02 -15.88
CA LEU A 168 11.08 -4.24 -17.05
C LEU A 168 11.93 -5.04 -18.07
N CYS A 169 12.77 -5.99 -17.65
CA CYS A 169 13.58 -6.78 -18.59
C CYS A 169 12.75 -7.70 -19.51
N MET A 170 11.49 -7.96 -19.14
CA MET A 170 10.53 -8.77 -19.90
C MET A 170 9.77 -7.92 -20.94
N ALA A 171 9.97 -6.60 -20.95
CA ALA A 171 9.30 -5.69 -21.88
C ALA A 171 9.91 -5.81 -23.29
N GLY A 172 9.05 -5.92 -24.31
CA GLY A 172 9.49 -6.27 -25.67
C GLY A 172 10.30 -5.19 -26.39
N GLY A 173 10.32 -3.96 -25.86
CA GLY A 173 11.10 -2.84 -26.40
C GLY A 173 12.48 -2.67 -25.75
N MET A 174 12.82 -3.48 -24.74
CA MET A 174 14.07 -3.33 -24.00
C MET A 174 15.22 -4.08 -24.68
N THR A 175 16.41 -3.50 -24.65
CA THR A 175 17.67 -4.18 -24.99
C THR A 175 18.45 -4.49 -23.71
N GLU A 176 19.40 -5.43 -23.79
CA GLU A 176 20.27 -5.74 -22.65
C GLU A 176 21.04 -4.49 -22.21
N GLU A 177 21.58 -3.75 -23.17
CA GLU A 177 22.32 -2.53 -22.90
C GLU A 177 21.46 -1.48 -22.21
N ASP A 178 20.24 -1.24 -22.70
CA ASP A 178 19.35 -0.22 -22.12
C ASP A 178 18.89 -0.62 -20.72
N PHE A 179 18.55 -1.89 -20.52
CA PHE A 179 18.12 -2.38 -19.21
C PHE A 179 19.26 -2.38 -18.19
N VAL A 180 20.42 -2.94 -18.55
CA VAL A 180 21.58 -3.07 -17.65
C VAL A 180 22.24 -1.71 -17.40
N LYS A 181 22.28 -0.80 -18.39
CA LYS A 181 22.91 0.54 -18.22
C LYS A 181 21.94 1.63 -17.80
N GLY A 182 20.62 1.38 -17.80
CA GLY A 182 19.56 2.36 -17.55
C GLY A 182 19.49 2.97 -16.14
N GLY A 183 20.48 2.73 -15.28
CA GLY A 183 20.63 3.35 -13.97
C GLY A 183 21.03 2.37 -12.87
N GLY A 184 21.61 2.89 -11.78
CA GLY A 184 22.06 2.10 -10.62
C GLY A 184 23.57 1.97 -10.51
N ASP A 185 24.02 1.51 -9.33
CA ASP A 185 25.44 1.26 -9.06
C ASP A 185 25.94 -0.02 -9.73
N ALA A 186 27.22 -0.37 -9.52
CA ALA A 186 27.80 -1.59 -10.11
C ALA A 186 27.08 -2.88 -9.69
N SER A 187 26.60 -2.97 -8.43
CA SER A 187 25.86 -4.12 -7.93
C SER A 187 24.49 -4.28 -8.60
N VAL A 188 23.73 -3.19 -8.73
CA VAL A 188 22.42 -3.22 -9.42
C VAL A 188 22.60 -3.63 -10.88
N ARG A 189 23.62 -3.10 -11.57
CA ARG A 189 23.90 -3.48 -12.96
C ARG A 189 24.26 -4.97 -13.10
N SER A 190 25.06 -5.51 -12.17
CA SER A 190 25.39 -6.93 -12.15
C SER A 190 24.15 -7.80 -11.88
N ALA A 191 23.29 -7.40 -10.94
CA ALA A 191 22.02 -8.07 -10.67
C ALA A 191 21.10 -8.05 -11.90
N ARG A 192 21.00 -6.90 -12.58
CA ARG A 192 20.22 -6.75 -13.82
C ARG A 192 20.74 -7.65 -14.93
N SER A 193 22.04 -7.85 -15.09
CA SER A 193 22.57 -8.78 -16.10
C SER A 193 22.13 -10.23 -15.83
N VAL A 194 22.11 -10.66 -14.56
CA VAL A 194 21.58 -11.98 -14.17
C VAL A 194 20.08 -12.08 -14.47
N LEU A 195 19.30 -11.06 -14.08
CA LEU A 195 17.84 -11.03 -14.30
C LEU A 195 17.50 -10.99 -15.79
N TRP A 196 18.24 -10.22 -16.58
CA TRP A 196 18.10 -10.22 -18.04
C TRP A 196 18.27 -11.63 -18.60
N THR A 197 19.39 -12.29 -18.29
CA THR A 197 19.68 -13.64 -18.75
C THR A 197 18.57 -14.63 -18.39
N ALA A 198 18.01 -14.52 -17.19
CA ALA A 198 16.97 -15.42 -16.70
C ALA A 198 15.57 -15.14 -17.24
N LEU A 199 15.21 -13.86 -17.48
CA LEU A 199 13.80 -13.45 -17.63
C LEU A 199 13.44 -12.81 -18.96
N HIS A 200 14.39 -12.25 -19.72
CA HIS A 200 14.08 -11.45 -20.92
C HIS A 200 13.31 -12.21 -22.01
N THR A 201 13.39 -13.54 -22.04
CA THR A 201 12.69 -14.38 -23.01
C THR A 201 11.19 -14.52 -22.74
N PHE A 202 10.74 -14.18 -21.53
CA PHE A 202 9.33 -14.24 -21.18
C PHE A 202 8.63 -12.92 -21.56
N PRO A 203 7.48 -12.95 -22.24
CA PRO A 203 6.74 -11.75 -22.57
C PRO A 203 6.10 -11.12 -21.34
N LEU A 204 6.11 -9.79 -21.33
CA LEU A 204 5.33 -8.96 -20.42
C LEU A 204 4.04 -8.50 -21.10
N SER A 205 2.89 -8.94 -20.57
CA SER A 205 1.55 -8.53 -21.00
C SER A 205 0.89 -7.64 -19.96
N MET A 206 -0.15 -6.90 -20.37
CA MET A 206 -0.92 -6.06 -19.46
C MET A 206 -2.42 -6.29 -19.60
N ALA A 207 -3.12 -6.34 -18.47
CA ALA A 207 -4.57 -6.36 -18.38
C ALA A 207 -5.08 -5.05 -17.79
N CYS A 208 -5.89 -4.31 -18.54
CA CYS A 208 -6.59 -3.15 -18.02
C CYS A 208 -7.91 -3.60 -17.38
N ILE A 209 -8.17 -3.15 -16.15
CA ILE A 209 -9.44 -3.37 -15.48
C ILE A 209 -10.24 -2.07 -15.57
N PRO A 210 -11.32 -2.03 -16.37
CA PRO A 210 -12.23 -0.89 -16.39
C PRO A 210 -12.77 -0.62 -14.98
N ASP A 211 -12.94 0.65 -14.61
CA ASP A 211 -13.54 1.07 -13.34
C ASP A 211 -12.83 0.59 -12.06
N ALA A 212 -11.64 -0.03 -12.16
CA ALA A 212 -10.82 -0.31 -10.98
C ALA A 212 -10.27 1.01 -10.42
N SER A 213 -10.34 1.16 -9.11
CA SER A 213 -9.70 2.27 -8.41
C SER A 213 -8.44 1.81 -7.69
N TYR A 214 -7.50 2.73 -7.61
CA TYR A 214 -6.15 2.47 -7.15
C TYR A 214 -5.63 3.69 -6.41
N ASP A 215 -5.51 3.61 -5.09
CA ASP A 215 -5.09 4.75 -4.28
C ASP A 215 -3.83 4.40 -3.49
N TYR A 216 -2.69 4.98 -3.89
CA TYR A 216 -1.44 4.86 -3.15
C TYR A 216 -1.61 5.40 -1.73
N MET A 217 -1.19 4.62 -0.74
CA MET A 217 -1.14 5.02 0.66
C MET A 217 0.14 5.84 0.89
N THR A 218 0.02 7.14 0.61
CA THR A 218 1.11 8.11 0.77
C THR A 218 1.38 8.41 2.26
N THR A 219 2.41 9.20 2.53
CA THR A 219 2.69 9.73 3.88
C THR A 219 1.92 11.03 4.17
N SER A 220 0.94 11.39 3.33
CA SER A 220 0.09 12.56 3.54
C SER A 220 -1.06 12.20 4.46
N ALA A 221 -1.17 12.88 5.59
CA ALA A 221 -2.28 12.68 6.52
C ALA A 221 -3.62 13.00 5.85
N SER A 222 -3.66 14.00 4.97
CA SER A 222 -4.86 14.33 4.20
C SER A 222 -5.30 13.19 3.27
N ASP A 223 -4.35 12.54 2.57
CA ASP A 223 -4.69 11.40 1.71
C ASP A 223 -5.14 10.19 2.54
N HIS A 224 -4.49 9.95 3.66
CA HIS A 224 -4.83 8.85 4.54
C HIS A 224 -6.22 9.03 5.20
N ILE A 225 -6.50 10.21 5.76
CA ILE A 225 -7.85 10.56 6.26
C ILE A 225 -8.89 10.42 5.16
N ARG A 226 -8.58 10.87 3.93
CA ARG A 226 -9.48 10.73 2.79
C ARG A 226 -9.77 9.25 2.47
N SER A 227 -8.76 8.38 2.48
CA SER A 227 -8.95 6.94 2.26
C SER A 227 -9.80 6.25 3.32
N LEU A 228 -9.86 6.82 4.53
CA LEU A 228 -10.63 6.29 5.65
C LEU A 228 -11.94 7.05 5.88
N THR A 229 -12.32 7.98 5.01
CA THR A 229 -13.61 8.72 5.12
C THR A 229 -14.43 8.71 3.84
N LEU A 230 -13.81 8.55 2.67
CA LEU A 230 -14.53 8.40 1.41
C LEU A 230 -15.02 6.96 1.23
N LEU A 231 -16.32 6.83 0.99
CA LEU A 231 -16.92 5.59 0.54
C LEU A 231 -16.27 5.17 -0.79
N PRO A 232 -15.67 3.98 -0.89
CA PRO A 232 -15.35 3.40 -2.20
C PRO A 232 -16.63 3.39 -3.04
N GLY A 233 -16.49 3.57 -4.36
CA GLY A 233 -17.62 3.35 -5.27
C GLY A 233 -18.22 1.96 -5.08
N SER A 234 -19.43 1.73 -5.61
CA SER A 234 -20.16 0.44 -5.54
C SER A 234 -19.42 -0.79 -6.08
N ALA A 235 -18.19 -0.60 -6.57
CA ALA A 235 -17.29 -1.64 -7.05
C ALA A 235 -16.63 -2.48 -5.93
N SER A 236 -16.53 -1.97 -4.70
CA SER A 236 -15.90 -2.73 -3.60
C SER A 236 -16.77 -3.89 -3.13
N HIS A 237 -16.16 -5.02 -2.83
CA HIS A 237 -16.81 -6.16 -2.16
C HIS A 237 -17.00 -5.92 -0.65
N LEU A 238 -16.27 -4.96 -0.08
CA LEU A 238 -16.36 -4.56 1.31
C LEU A 238 -17.29 -3.37 1.47
N ARG A 239 -18.11 -3.41 2.52
CA ARG A 239 -19.03 -2.32 2.85
C ARG A 239 -18.34 -1.36 3.79
N PHE A 240 -18.12 -0.13 3.34
CA PHE A 240 -17.64 0.93 4.20
C PHE A 240 -18.73 1.39 5.18
N CYS A 241 -18.36 1.53 6.45
CA CYS A 241 -19.24 1.85 7.55
C CYS A 241 -18.70 3.07 8.31
N LYS A 242 -19.58 4.03 8.65
CA LYS A 242 -19.22 5.18 9.52
C LYS A 242 -18.72 4.72 10.89
N THR A 243 -19.25 3.60 11.37
CA THR A 243 -18.88 2.98 12.64
C THR A 243 -18.67 1.51 12.37
N ALA A 244 -17.44 1.03 12.55
CA ALA A 244 -17.05 -0.36 12.36
C ALA A 244 -16.41 -0.87 13.65
N HIS A 245 -16.86 -2.03 14.15
CA HIS A 245 -16.27 -2.68 15.33
C HIS A 245 -16.12 -1.74 16.54
N SER A 246 -17.09 -0.86 16.76
CA SER A 246 -16.98 0.21 17.75
C SER A 246 -18.27 0.37 18.54
N HIS A 247 -18.13 0.73 19.82
CA HIS A 247 -19.23 1.14 20.66
C HIS A 247 -19.26 2.66 20.76
N VAL A 248 -20.43 3.26 20.49
CA VAL A 248 -20.63 4.71 20.52
C VAL A 248 -21.93 5.02 21.27
N ASP A 249 -21.82 5.68 22.43
CA ASP A 249 -22.98 6.03 23.28
C ASP A 249 -23.98 6.94 22.55
N GLN A 250 -23.47 7.91 21.79
CA GLN A 250 -24.27 8.93 21.10
C GLN A 250 -23.94 9.02 19.60
N PRO A 251 -24.39 8.04 18.78
CA PRO A 251 -24.05 7.99 17.35
C PRO A 251 -24.49 9.21 16.53
N CYS A 252 -25.51 9.95 17.00
CA CYS A 252 -25.99 11.18 16.37
C CYS A 252 -24.99 12.33 16.41
N LEU A 253 -23.92 12.22 17.21
CA LEU A 253 -22.84 13.20 17.28
C LEU A 253 -21.73 12.94 16.25
N LEU A 254 -21.85 11.89 15.44
CA LEU A 254 -20.92 11.57 14.35
C LEU A 254 -21.48 12.06 13.01
N GLU A 255 -20.84 13.07 12.44
CA GLU A 255 -21.22 13.62 11.14
C GLU A 255 -20.96 12.63 10.00
N ASP A 256 -21.73 12.74 8.92
CA ASP A 256 -21.53 11.91 7.73
C ASP A 256 -20.22 12.29 7.01
N GLY A 257 -19.49 11.28 6.54
CA GLY A 257 -18.13 11.45 6.03
C GLY A 257 -17.06 11.45 7.13
N SER A 258 -17.39 11.05 8.36
CA SER A 258 -16.41 10.65 9.39
C SER A 258 -16.33 9.13 9.51
N SER A 259 -15.31 8.62 10.20
CA SER A 259 -15.22 7.18 10.52
C SER A 259 -14.69 6.91 11.93
N VAL A 260 -15.23 5.86 12.54
CA VAL A 260 -14.87 5.36 13.86
C VAL A 260 -14.65 3.85 13.76
N THR A 261 -13.43 3.38 14.03
CA THR A 261 -13.05 1.97 13.88
C THR A 261 -12.36 1.43 15.13
N ASN A 262 -12.76 0.27 15.64
CA ASN A 262 -12.18 -0.33 16.85
C ASN A 262 -12.12 0.64 18.05
N CYS A 263 -13.23 1.28 18.38
CA CYS A 263 -13.27 2.32 19.41
C CYS A 263 -14.36 2.09 20.47
N LEU A 264 -14.13 2.64 21.66
CA LEU A 264 -15.11 2.83 22.72
C LEU A 264 -15.29 4.33 22.98
N LEU A 265 -16.42 4.90 22.54
CA LEU A 265 -16.75 6.31 22.73
C LEU A 265 -17.90 6.45 23.74
N GLU A 266 -17.54 6.87 24.96
CA GLU A 266 -18.48 7.04 26.08
C GLU A 266 -18.86 8.52 26.26
N GLY A 267 -20.14 8.80 26.51
CA GLY A 267 -20.67 10.15 26.67
C GLY A 267 -20.70 10.98 25.37
N ALA A 268 -20.63 12.30 25.52
CA ALA A 268 -20.78 13.24 24.40
C ALA A 268 -19.46 13.45 23.63
N VAL A 269 -19.16 12.58 22.67
CA VAL A 269 -18.02 12.74 21.75
C VAL A 269 -18.54 13.18 20.37
N ARG A 270 -18.28 14.43 19.99
CA ARG A 270 -18.65 14.99 18.69
C ARG A 270 -17.52 14.82 17.69
N LEU A 271 -17.83 14.29 16.51
CA LEU A 271 -16.88 14.06 15.43
C LEU A 271 -17.38 14.70 14.13
N ALA A 272 -16.62 15.67 13.63
CA ALA A 272 -16.92 16.34 12.38
C ALA A 272 -16.55 15.51 11.15
N ALA A 273 -17.21 15.79 10.02
CA ALA A 273 -16.93 15.18 8.73
C ALA A 273 -15.46 15.36 8.32
N GLY A 274 -14.90 14.39 7.60
CA GLY A 274 -13.49 14.37 7.20
C GLY A 274 -12.53 14.12 8.36
N SER A 275 -12.98 13.43 9.40
CA SER A 275 -12.16 13.03 10.56
C SER A 275 -12.32 11.55 10.89
N VAL A 276 -11.29 11.00 11.52
CA VAL A 276 -11.12 9.57 11.76
C VAL A 276 -10.71 9.33 13.21
N ILE A 277 -11.34 8.34 13.85
CA ILE A 277 -10.92 7.81 15.15
C ILE A 277 -10.68 6.31 15.01
N GLN A 278 -9.50 5.83 15.40
CA GLN A 278 -9.16 4.40 15.38
C GLN A 278 -8.55 3.94 16.70
N HIS A 279 -8.82 2.72 17.14
CA HIS A 279 -8.12 2.11 18.29
C HIS A 279 -8.15 2.98 19.56
N CYS A 280 -9.24 3.71 19.79
CA CYS A 280 -9.35 4.67 20.87
C CYS A 280 -10.41 4.27 21.90
N HIS A 281 -10.16 4.59 23.17
CA HIS A 281 -11.18 4.69 24.21
C HIS A 281 -11.28 6.15 24.64
N LEU A 282 -12.37 6.84 24.33
CA LEU A 282 -12.56 8.26 24.62
C LEU A 282 -13.80 8.50 25.48
N GLN A 283 -13.69 9.43 26.43
CA GLN A 283 -14.74 9.79 27.37
C GLN A 283 -15.09 11.29 27.23
N GLY A 284 -16.31 11.55 26.78
CA GLY A 284 -16.85 12.90 26.60
C GLY A 284 -16.92 13.73 27.90
N PRO A 285 -17.21 15.03 27.80
CA PRO A 285 -17.48 15.76 26.56
C PRO A 285 -16.21 16.05 25.75
N LEU A 286 -16.22 15.78 24.43
CA LEU A 286 -15.13 16.08 23.50
C LEU A 286 -15.68 16.62 22.17
N GLU A 287 -14.98 17.59 21.59
CA GLU A 287 -15.29 18.16 20.28
C GLU A 287 -14.10 17.95 19.33
N ILE A 288 -14.26 17.04 18.37
CA ILE A 288 -13.26 16.72 17.35
C ILE A 288 -13.73 17.35 16.03
N GLY A 289 -13.06 18.43 15.64
CA GLY A 289 -13.31 19.17 14.40
C GLY A 289 -12.74 18.46 13.16
N PRO A 290 -12.95 19.03 11.97
CA PRO A 290 -12.61 18.39 10.69
C PRO A 290 -11.10 18.19 10.52
N GLY A 291 -10.74 17.23 9.67
CA GLY A 291 -9.35 16.97 9.31
C GLY A 291 -8.52 16.31 10.42
N CYS A 292 -9.16 15.66 11.39
CA CYS A 292 -8.46 15.00 12.48
C CYS A 292 -8.26 13.50 12.24
N LEU A 293 -7.12 12.97 12.69
CA LEU A 293 -6.90 11.53 12.90
C LEU A 293 -6.49 11.31 14.35
N LEU A 294 -7.31 10.61 15.11
CA LEU A 294 -6.99 10.20 16.49
C LEU A 294 -6.80 8.69 16.52
N SER A 295 -5.64 8.21 16.97
CA SER A 295 -5.37 6.77 17.06
C SER A 295 -4.71 6.37 18.39
N GLY A 296 -5.03 5.19 18.92
CA GLY A 296 -4.31 4.60 20.07
C GLY A 296 -4.48 5.35 21.40
N LEU A 297 -5.52 6.17 21.54
CA LEU A 297 -5.79 6.94 22.76
C LEU A 297 -6.59 6.10 23.76
N THR A 298 -6.43 6.36 25.06
CA THR A 298 -7.19 5.63 26.09
C THR A 298 -8.06 6.56 26.91
N ALA A 299 -8.96 6.01 27.74
CA ALA A 299 -9.83 6.83 28.59
C ALA A 299 -9.05 7.91 29.37
N GLY A 300 -7.87 7.56 29.90
CA GLY A 300 -7.01 8.48 30.64
C GLY A 300 -6.47 9.66 29.82
N SER A 301 -6.49 9.60 28.49
CA SER A 301 -6.15 10.72 27.61
C SER A 301 -7.27 11.75 27.51
N SER A 302 -8.53 11.34 27.74
CA SER A 302 -9.72 12.17 27.51
C SER A 302 -9.72 13.48 28.32
N PRO A 303 -9.38 13.50 29.62
CA PRO A 303 -9.33 14.75 30.39
C PRO A 303 -8.39 15.80 29.80
N ALA A 304 -7.27 15.37 29.21
CA ALA A 304 -6.28 16.27 28.60
C ALA A 304 -6.74 16.85 27.26
N LEU A 305 -7.72 16.21 26.60
CA LEU A 305 -8.29 16.67 25.33
C LEU A 305 -9.47 17.63 25.53
N ARG A 306 -10.06 17.67 26.73
CA ARG A 306 -11.23 18.52 27.02
C ARG A 306 -10.86 19.99 26.91
N GLY A 307 -11.59 20.72 26.07
CA GLY A 307 -11.36 22.15 25.82
C GLY A 307 -10.20 22.45 24.87
N CYS A 308 -9.53 21.42 24.32
CA CYS A 308 -8.53 21.62 23.28
C CYS A 308 -9.19 21.82 21.90
N PRO A 309 -8.69 22.73 21.07
CA PRO A 309 -9.17 22.88 19.69
C PRO A 309 -8.61 21.75 18.82
N LEU A 310 -9.32 20.63 18.74
CA LEU A 310 -8.95 19.49 17.89
C LEU A 310 -9.42 19.76 16.45
N ARG A 311 -8.54 20.26 15.59
CA ARG A 311 -8.83 20.51 14.16
C ARG A 311 -7.55 20.41 13.34
N ASP A 312 -7.62 19.75 12.19
CA ASP A 312 -6.48 19.58 11.28
C ASP A 312 -5.24 18.97 11.97
N ILE A 313 -5.43 18.02 12.87
CA ILE A 313 -4.34 17.36 13.63
C ILE A 313 -4.35 15.83 13.46
N VAL A 314 -3.16 15.24 13.53
CA VAL A 314 -2.96 13.80 13.73
C VAL A 314 -2.39 13.61 15.12
N LEU A 315 -3.13 12.88 15.98
CA LEU A 315 -2.74 12.56 17.34
C LEU A 315 -2.75 11.05 17.52
N GLN A 316 -1.57 10.46 17.75
CA GLN A 316 -1.43 9.02 17.92
C GLN A 316 -0.81 8.69 19.28
N GLY A 317 -1.37 7.71 19.97
CA GLY A 317 -0.82 7.13 21.19
C GLY A 317 -0.17 5.78 20.88
N HIS A 318 1.06 5.59 21.34
CA HIS A 318 1.85 4.37 21.14
C HIS A 318 2.23 3.77 22.49
N HIS A 319 2.08 2.45 22.62
CA HIS A 319 2.59 1.70 23.76
C HIS A 319 3.97 1.16 23.39
N VAL A 320 5.00 1.74 24.00
CA VAL A 320 6.38 1.35 23.75
C VAL A 320 7.00 0.78 25.01
N ARG A 321 7.91 -0.16 24.85
CA ARG A 321 8.70 -0.71 25.96
C ARG A 321 10.13 -0.21 25.84
N LEU A 322 10.55 0.62 26.78
CA LEU A 322 11.93 1.11 26.88
C LEU A 322 12.66 0.24 27.92
N HIS A 323 13.44 -0.74 27.44
CA HIS A 323 13.99 -1.83 28.25
C HIS A 323 12.88 -2.64 28.96
N ASP A 324 12.70 -2.46 30.27
CA ASP A 324 11.66 -3.11 31.07
C ASP A 324 10.57 -2.14 31.54
N LEU A 325 10.62 -0.89 31.08
CA LEU A 325 9.65 0.13 31.44
C LEU A 325 8.57 0.24 30.35
N PRO A 326 7.31 -0.12 30.66
CA PRO A 326 6.20 0.18 29.78
C PRO A 326 5.93 1.68 29.81
N CYS A 327 6.01 2.32 28.65
CA CYS A 327 5.80 3.74 28.46
C CYS A 327 4.70 3.98 27.45
N ARG A 328 4.00 5.12 27.58
CA ARG A 328 3.13 5.62 26.54
C ARG A 328 3.75 6.87 25.93
N VAL A 329 3.88 6.86 24.61
CA VAL A 329 4.39 7.98 23.83
C VAL A 329 3.24 8.51 22.99
N PHE A 330 3.16 9.83 22.85
CA PHE A 330 2.19 10.47 21.99
C PHE A 330 2.91 11.23 20.89
N THR A 331 2.40 11.15 19.67
CA THR A 331 2.83 11.96 18.55
C THR A 331 1.71 12.91 18.16
N LEU A 332 2.05 14.16 17.87
CA LEU A 332 1.12 15.19 17.45
C LEU A 332 1.71 15.91 16.23
N THR A 333 0.98 15.90 15.12
CA THR A 333 1.36 16.59 13.89
C THR A 333 0.15 17.32 13.30
N GLY A 334 0.38 18.30 12.44
CA GLY A 334 -0.66 18.89 11.62
C GLY A 334 -1.04 17.98 10.45
N ARG A 335 -2.30 18.07 9.98
CA ARG A 335 -2.80 17.35 8.80
C ARG A 335 -2.04 17.70 7.51
N LEU A 336 -1.50 18.92 7.46
CA LEU A 336 -0.77 19.44 6.30
C LEU A 336 0.75 19.32 6.46
N ASP A 337 1.23 18.74 7.57
CA ASP A 337 2.66 18.51 7.76
C ASP A 337 3.14 17.45 6.77
N ASN A 338 4.18 17.79 6.00
CA ASN A 338 4.76 16.88 5.02
C ASN A 338 6.12 16.35 5.49
N TRP A 339 6.11 15.09 5.92
CA TRP A 339 7.31 14.37 6.36
C TRP A 339 8.22 13.92 5.20
N GLN A 340 7.80 14.02 3.94
CA GLN A 340 8.63 13.65 2.77
C GLN A 340 9.79 14.61 2.51
N VAL A 341 9.78 15.81 3.11
CA VAL A 341 10.76 16.88 2.86
C VAL A 341 11.84 16.94 3.95
N TRP A 342 11.72 16.15 5.02
CA TRP A 342 12.69 16.15 6.12
C TRP A 342 13.97 15.38 5.75
N THR A 343 15.05 16.13 5.51
CA THR A 343 16.43 15.62 5.34
C THR A 343 17.18 15.41 6.67
N GLY A 344 16.52 15.66 7.81
CA GLY A 344 17.07 15.48 9.15
C GLY A 344 16.87 14.06 9.67
N VAL A 345 17.95 13.30 9.81
CA VAL A 345 17.94 11.97 10.44
C VAL A 345 17.68 12.11 11.93
N LEU A 346 16.43 11.99 12.35
CA LEU A 346 16.07 11.49 13.68
C LEU A 346 15.41 10.13 13.49
N ARG A 347 16.24 9.10 13.31
CA ARG A 347 15.80 7.71 13.40
C ARG A 347 15.59 7.36 14.87
N TRP A 348 14.35 7.34 15.33
CA TRP A 348 13.96 6.45 16.42
C TRP A 348 13.62 5.09 15.82
N CYS A 349 14.65 4.34 15.39
CA CYS A 349 14.48 2.93 15.05
C CYS A 349 14.68 2.11 16.32
N GLN A 350 13.60 1.66 16.95
CA GLN A 350 13.63 0.42 17.73
C GLN A 350 13.65 -0.76 16.74
N ALA A 351 14.79 -0.97 16.08
CA ALA A 351 15.16 -2.31 15.68
C ALA A 351 15.99 -2.87 16.84
N PRO A 352 15.61 -4.01 17.46
CA PRO A 352 16.56 -4.71 18.30
C PRO A 352 17.72 -5.09 17.38
N ARG A 353 18.88 -4.45 17.57
CA ARG A 353 20.12 -5.11 17.22
C ARG A 353 20.17 -6.31 18.14
N GLU A 354 19.88 -7.49 17.61
CA GLU A 354 20.38 -8.72 18.22
C GLU A 354 21.90 -8.53 18.33
N ALA A 355 22.35 -8.26 19.55
CA ALA A 355 23.75 -8.32 19.88
C ALA A 355 24.11 -9.81 19.83
N GLY A 356 24.69 -10.22 18.70
CA GLY A 356 25.40 -11.49 18.61
C GLY A 356 26.67 -11.43 19.44
N VAL A 357 26.77 -12.43 20.32
CA VAL A 357 27.89 -12.84 21.20
C VAL A 357 28.00 -12.12 22.54
#